data_AF-A0A8I0JBC3-F1
#
_entry.id   AF-A0A8I0JBC3-F1
#
_cell.length_a   1.000
_cell.length_b   1.000
_cell.length_c   1.000
_cell.angle_alpha   90.00
_cell.angle_beta   90.00
_cell.angle_gamma   90.00
#
_symmetry.space_group_name_H-M   'P 1'
#
loop_
_entity.id
_entity.type
_entity.pdbx_description
1 polymer ?
#
loop_
_entity_poly.entity_id
_entity_poly.type
_entity_poly.pdbx_seq_one_letter_code
_entity_poly.pdbx_strand_id
1 'polypeptide(L)'
;MQILDWIAIILFLVTWVGLEPMMALGWPRRTDSLMLDMVRIRRAWMREVLTRDTNFIGDAAILGHTINSASFFGSANLIVIVAMSSALFIQPTAGLQAGIISMFAPIEPLWLFQCKVLLVMATLLRGLSEFIWAVRQINYCLAAIGASPSRDEARDIAAWTHALSLMINPALRSFSQGVRSYYFTVAAALWFLGPIAFLVAIIGSVGLLVWRHSWSDTAKGVMEVRKLLDESNPPAAEAEPAAAISSPVANI
;
A
#
# COMPACT_ATOMS: atom_id res chain seq x y z
N MET A 1 -7.22 5.03 -34.38
CA MET A 1 -6.91 3.84 -33.56
C MET A 1 -5.47 3.89 -33.06
N GLN A 2 -4.44 3.81 -33.91
CA GLN A 2 -3.04 3.77 -33.46
C GLN A 2 -2.60 4.89 -32.50
N ILE A 3 -2.97 6.16 -32.73
CA ILE A 3 -2.58 7.27 -31.83
C ILE A 3 -3.22 7.11 -30.43
N LEU A 4 -4.47 6.64 -30.38
CA LEU A 4 -5.20 6.44 -29.13
C LEU A 4 -4.58 5.30 -28.30
N ASP A 5 -4.14 4.22 -28.97
CA ASP A 5 -3.43 3.10 -28.33
C ASP A 5 -2.11 3.58 -27.71
N TRP A 6 -1.32 4.37 -28.44
CA TRP A 6 -0.07 4.94 -27.94
C TRP A 6 -0.30 5.89 -26.76
N ILE A 7 -1.29 6.77 -26.86
CA ILE A 7 -1.66 7.67 -25.75
C ILE A 7 -2.07 6.85 -24.52
N ALA A 8 -2.90 5.82 -24.69
CA ALA A 8 -3.36 5.00 -23.57
C ALA A 8 -2.23 4.21 -22.91
N ILE A 9 -1.29 3.66 -23.70
CA ILE A 9 -0.09 2.97 -23.17
C ILE A 9 0.79 3.95 -22.40
N ILE A 10 1.09 5.12 -22.98
CA ILE A 10 1.94 6.12 -22.32
C ILE A 10 1.26 6.60 -21.02
N LEU A 11 -0.04 6.90 -21.07
CA LEU A 11 -0.81 7.30 -19.90
C LEU A 11 -0.82 6.19 -18.84
N PHE A 12 -0.99 4.93 -19.24
CA PHE A 12 -0.91 3.78 -18.33
C PHE A 12 0.45 3.68 -17.69
N LEU A 13 1.55 3.75 -18.44
CA LEU A 13 2.90 3.65 -17.89
C LEU A 13 3.22 4.82 -16.95
N VAL A 14 2.85 6.04 -17.33
CA VAL A 14 3.04 7.24 -16.51
C VAL A 14 2.23 7.16 -15.23
N THR A 15 0.97 6.73 -15.29
CA THR A 15 0.16 6.58 -14.07
C THR A 15 0.62 5.38 -13.24
N TRP A 16 0.93 4.25 -13.85
CA TRP A 16 1.38 3.06 -13.13
C TRP A 16 2.69 3.28 -12.38
N VAL A 17 3.68 3.91 -13.01
CA VAL A 17 4.99 4.20 -12.38
C VAL A 17 4.95 5.48 -11.54
N GLY A 18 4.25 6.52 -12.01
CA GLY A 18 4.27 7.85 -11.42
C GLY A 18 3.30 8.05 -10.25
N LEU A 19 2.19 7.30 -10.17
CA LEU A 19 1.21 7.48 -9.09
C LEU A 19 1.83 7.17 -7.73
N GLU A 20 2.73 6.19 -7.66
CA GLU A 20 3.38 5.78 -6.41
C GLU A 20 4.26 6.87 -5.77
N PRO A 21 5.25 7.47 -6.46
CA PRO A 21 6.01 8.59 -5.93
C PRO A 21 5.13 9.82 -5.71
N MET A 22 4.13 10.06 -6.57
CA MET A 22 3.21 11.20 -6.41
C MET A 22 2.38 11.11 -5.11
N MET A 23 1.83 9.93 -4.80
CA MET A 23 1.12 9.72 -3.52
C MET A 23 2.06 9.77 -2.32
N ALA A 24 3.31 9.32 -2.47
CA ALA A 24 4.33 9.46 -1.42
C ALA A 24 4.69 10.93 -1.14
N LEU A 25 4.58 11.81 -2.15
CA LEU A 25 4.82 13.25 -2.04
C LEU A 25 3.63 14.05 -1.48
N GLY A 26 2.56 13.36 -1.07
CA GLY A 26 1.36 13.95 -0.46
C GLY A 26 0.33 14.47 -1.47
N TRP A 27 0.29 13.96 -2.69
CA TRP A 27 -0.81 14.25 -3.62
C TRP A 27 -1.96 13.24 -3.40
N PRO A 28 -3.25 13.68 -3.32
CA PRO A 28 -3.81 15.01 -3.62
C PRO A 28 -3.82 16.02 -2.45
N ARG A 29 -3.67 15.56 -1.20
CA ARG A 29 -3.67 16.41 0.00
C ARG A 29 -2.40 16.16 0.82
N ARG A 30 -1.56 17.20 0.94
CA ARG A 30 -0.29 17.14 1.68
C ARG A 30 -0.45 17.08 3.19
N THR A 31 -1.55 17.62 3.72
CA THR A 31 -1.79 17.79 5.16
C THR A 31 -2.70 16.72 5.78
N ASP A 32 -3.59 16.12 4.98
CA ASP A 32 -4.57 15.09 5.37
C ASP A 32 -4.43 13.85 4.48
N SER A 33 -3.23 13.25 4.46
CA SER A 33 -3.02 12.00 3.74
C SER A 33 -3.13 10.85 4.72
N LEU A 34 -4.06 9.93 4.48
CA LEU A 34 -4.25 8.69 5.24
C LEU A 34 -2.91 7.99 5.53
N MET A 35 -1.99 8.02 4.56
CA MET A 35 -0.68 7.39 4.69
C MET A 35 0.21 8.07 5.74
N LEU A 36 0.19 9.40 5.85
CA LEU A 36 0.93 10.15 6.88
C LEU A 36 0.32 9.93 8.27
N ASP A 37 -1.01 9.90 8.37
CA ASP A 37 -1.71 9.65 9.63
C ASP A 37 -1.41 8.24 10.15
N MET A 38 -1.39 7.25 9.26
CA MET A 38 -1.03 5.88 9.60
C MET A 38 0.42 5.74 10.08
N VAL A 39 1.36 6.60 9.67
CA VAL A 39 2.72 6.60 10.21
C VAL A 39 2.72 6.95 11.69
N ARG A 40 1.92 7.95 12.10
CA ARG A 40 1.77 8.35 13.50
C ARG A 40 1.11 7.25 14.33
N ILE A 41 0.02 6.69 13.81
CA ILE A 41 -0.71 5.59 14.49
C ILE A 41 0.19 4.37 14.67
N ARG A 42 0.94 3.96 13.64
CA ARG A 42 1.87 2.82 13.75
C ARG A 42 3.01 3.11 14.71
N ARG A 43 3.50 4.35 14.78
CA ARG A 43 4.51 4.74 15.77
C ARG A 43 3.96 4.65 17.20
N ALA A 44 2.73 5.12 17.41
CA ALA A 44 2.05 4.95 18.69
C ALA A 44 1.84 3.47 19.02
N TRP A 45 1.45 2.65 18.05
CA TRP A 45 1.34 1.20 18.21
C TRP A 45 2.68 0.58 18.65
N MET A 46 3.80 0.91 17.99
CA MET A 46 5.12 0.40 18.39
C MET A 46 5.54 0.85 19.80
N ARG A 47 5.11 2.05 20.24
CA ARG A 47 5.30 2.49 21.63
C ARG A 47 4.52 1.57 22.58
N GLU A 48 3.24 1.34 22.28
CA GLU A 48 2.37 0.50 23.10
C GLU A 48 2.78 -0.98 23.15
N VAL A 49 3.38 -1.50 22.07
CA VAL A 49 4.00 -2.85 22.06
C VAL A 49 5.06 -2.96 23.15
N LEU A 50 5.83 -1.89 23.39
CA LEU A 50 6.85 -1.86 24.43
C LEU A 50 6.23 -1.59 25.81
N THR A 51 5.19 -0.76 25.89
CA THR A 51 4.61 -0.25 27.15
C THR A 51 3.33 -0.94 27.63
N ARG A 52 2.84 -2.02 26.99
CA ARG A 52 1.77 -2.88 27.54
C ARG A 52 2.27 -4.20 28.17
N ASP A 53 1.61 -4.66 29.24
CA ASP A 53 2.07 -5.81 30.06
C ASP A 53 1.81 -7.19 29.44
N THR A 54 0.83 -7.33 28.53
CA THR A 54 0.27 -8.68 28.24
C THR A 54 0.03 -8.99 26.75
N ASN A 55 0.34 -8.10 25.82
CA ASN A 55 -0.18 -8.21 24.43
C ASN A 55 0.84 -8.46 23.32
N PHE A 56 2.10 -8.76 23.65
CA PHE A 56 3.13 -9.11 22.66
C PHE A 56 2.66 -10.19 21.66
N ILE A 57 2.01 -11.24 22.18
CA ILE A 57 1.48 -12.36 21.40
C ILE A 57 0.34 -11.89 20.48
N GLY A 58 -0.49 -10.94 20.94
CA GLY A 58 -1.56 -10.36 20.15
C GLY A 58 -1.05 -9.52 18.99
N ASP A 59 -0.05 -8.67 19.22
CA ASP A 59 0.57 -7.85 18.17
C ASP A 59 1.29 -8.73 17.13
N ALA A 60 1.99 -9.76 17.59
CA ALA A 60 2.57 -10.80 16.73
C ALA A 60 1.51 -11.52 15.89
N ALA A 61 0.36 -11.85 16.46
CA ALA A 61 -0.75 -12.47 15.74
C ALA A 61 -1.34 -11.55 14.67
N ILE A 62 -1.53 -10.25 14.95
CA ILE A 62 -2.02 -9.26 13.97
C ILE A 62 -1.06 -9.16 12.78
N LEU A 63 0.25 -9.11 13.04
CA LEU A 63 1.27 -9.14 11.99
C LEU A 63 1.27 -10.47 11.22
N GLY A 64 1.10 -11.60 11.93
CA GLY A 64 0.97 -12.92 11.33
C GLY A 64 -0.22 -13.04 10.37
N HIS A 65 -1.38 -12.49 10.74
CA HIS A 65 -2.54 -12.40 9.84
C HIS A 65 -2.21 -11.59 8.58
N THR A 66 -1.48 -10.48 8.72
CA THR A 66 -1.05 -9.66 7.59
C THR A 66 -0.09 -10.43 6.67
N ILE A 67 0.86 -11.20 7.21
CA ILE A 67 1.76 -12.08 6.45
C ILE A 67 0.97 -13.13 5.66
N ASN A 68 -0.03 -13.75 6.30
CA ASN A 68 -0.87 -14.76 5.67
C ASN A 68 -1.69 -14.15 4.52
N SER A 69 -2.26 -12.96 4.71
CA SER A 69 -2.95 -12.23 3.62
C SER A 69 -1.99 -11.90 2.47
N ALA A 70 -0.78 -11.41 2.77
CA ALA A 70 0.22 -11.09 1.74
C ALA A 70 0.62 -12.34 0.94
N SER A 71 0.82 -13.46 1.63
CA SER A 71 1.15 -14.75 1.02
C SER A 71 0.00 -15.27 0.15
N PHE A 72 -1.25 -15.12 0.60
CA PHE A 72 -2.43 -15.48 -0.19
C PHE A 72 -2.51 -14.69 -1.48
N PHE A 73 -2.40 -13.36 -1.43
CA PHE A 73 -2.36 -12.51 -2.63
C PHE A 73 -1.18 -12.85 -3.54
N GLY A 74 0.00 -13.11 -2.97
CA GLY A 74 1.17 -13.56 -3.72
C GLY A 74 0.91 -14.87 -4.48
N SER A 75 0.29 -15.85 -3.84
CA SER A 75 -0.05 -17.13 -4.48
C SER A 75 -1.07 -16.94 -5.62
N ALA A 76 -2.08 -16.09 -5.43
CA ALA A 76 -3.04 -15.76 -6.47
C ALA A 76 -2.37 -15.12 -7.70
N ASN A 77 -1.41 -14.22 -7.48
CA ASN A 77 -0.63 -13.63 -8.57
C ASN A 77 0.14 -14.69 -9.35
N LEU A 78 0.81 -15.63 -8.66
CA LEU A 78 1.54 -16.71 -9.31
C LEU A 78 0.63 -17.55 -10.22
N ILE A 79 -0.54 -17.94 -9.73
CA ILE A 79 -1.52 -18.72 -10.49
C ILE A 79 -1.95 -17.97 -11.75
N VAL A 80 -2.30 -16.69 -11.62
CA VAL A 80 -2.73 -15.89 -12.77
C VAL A 80 -1.58 -15.67 -13.76
N ILE A 81 -0.36 -15.41 -13.30
CA ILE A 81 0.83 -15.29 -14.15
C ILE A 81 1.06 -16.58 -14.95
N VAL A 82 0.99 -17.75 -14.30
CA VAL A 82 1.14 -19.05 -14.97
C VAL A 82 0.01 -19.26 -15.98
N ALA A 83 -1.24 -19.01 -15.59
CA ALA A 83 -2.39 -19.14 -16.48
C ALA A 83 -2.25 -18.24 -17.71
N MET A 84 -1.88 -16.97 -17.54
CA MET A 84 -1.68 -16.03 -18.63
C MET A 84 -0.47 -16.35 -19.50
N SER A 85 0.60 -16.92 -18.93
CA SER A 85 1.78 -17.32 -19.69
C SER A 85 1.45 -18.37 -20.75
N SER A 86 0.46 -19.24 -20.50
CA SER A 86 0.00 -20.22 -21.48
C SER A 86 -0.53 -19.56 -22.76
N ALA A 87 -1.16 -18.38 -22.65
CA ALA A 87 -1.69 -17.63 -23.79
C ALA A 87 -0.59 -17.08 -24.71
N LEU A 88 0.66 -17.01 -24.26
CA LEU A 88 1.79 -16.56 -25.09
C LEU A 88 2.23 -17.64 -26.10
N PHE A 89 2.01 -18.91 -25.78
CA PHE A 89 2.43 -20.06 -26.60
C PHE A 89 1.33 -20.57 -27.54
N ILE A 90 0.09 -20.13 -27.35
CA ILE A 90 -1.06 -20.52 -28.17
C ILE A 90 -1.12 -19.64 -29.43
N GLN A 91 -1.06 -20.25 -30.61
CA GLN A 91 -1.44 -19.56 -31.85
C GLN A 91 -2.96 -19.44 -31.90
N PRO A 92 -3.53 -18.24 -32.10
CA PRO A 92 -4.97 -18.08 -32.25
C PRO A 92 -5.44 -18.82 -33.49
N THR A 93 -6.06 -19.99 -33.33
CA THR A 93 -6.78 -20.64 -34.42
C THR A 93 -8.06 -19.86 -34.71
N ALA A 94 -8.45 -19.81 -35.99
CA ALA A 94 -9.57 -19.01 -36.48
C ALA A 94 -10.92 -19.24 -35.75
N GLY A 95 -11.07 -20.34 -35.00
CA GLY A 95 -12.26 -20.67 -34.20
C GLY A 95 -12.37 -19.98 -32.83
N LEU A 96 -11.35 -19.27 -32.35
CA LEU A 96 -11.41 -18.49 -31.09
C LEU A 96 -12.21 -17.18 -31.21
N GLN A 97 -12.67 -16.83 -32.42
CA GLN A 97 -13.56 -15.70 -32.71
C GLN A 97 -15.04 -15.94 -32.31
N ALA A 98 -15.32 -17.01 -31.55
CA ALA A 98 -16.66 -17.31 -31.04
C ALA A 98 -16.84 -16.98 -29.55
N GLY A 99 -15.80 -16.46 -28.87
CA GLY A 99 -15.90 -16.05 -27.47
C GLY A 99 -16.63 -14.72 -27.30
N ILE A 100 -17.33 -14.50 -26.19
CA ILE A 100 -18.07 -13.25 -25.90
C ILE A 100 -17.16 -12.01 -26.07
N ILE A 101 -15.89 -12.13 -25.68
CA ILE A 101 -14.90 -11.05 -25.79
C ILE A 101 -14.57 -10.74 -27.25
N SER A 102 -14.57 -11.74 -28.15
CA SER A 102 -14.29 -11.54 -29.58
C SER A 102 -15.36 -10.72 -30.31
N MET A 103 -16.55 -10.56 -29.72
CA MET A 103 -17.59 -9.66 -30.22
C MET A 103 -17.24 -8.18 -30.01
N PHE A 104 -16.41 -7.88 -29.01
CA PHE A 104 -15.99 -6.52 -28.64
C PHE A 104 -14.50 -6.26 -28.93
N ALA A 105 -13.69 -7.30 -29.07
CA ALA A 105 -12.26 -7.19 -29.31
C ALA A 105 -11.97 -6.88 -30.79
N PRO A 106 -11.11 -5.88 -31.10
CA PRO A 106 -10.68 -5.63 -32.47
C PRO A 106 -9.87 -6.80 -33.03
N ILE A 107 -9.94 -7.01 -34.35
CA ILE A 107 -9.05 -7.94 -35.04
C ILE A 107 -7.65 -7.34 -35.03
N GLU A 108 -6.74 -7.94 -34.28
CA GLU A 108 -5.40 -7.42 -34.02
C GLU A 108 -4.31 -8.44 -34.37
N PRO A 109 -3.11 -7.98 -34.73
CA PRO A 109 -1.98 -8.88 -34.97
C PRO A 109 -1.55 -9.59 -33.67
N LEU A 110 -1.09 -10.83 -33.81
CA LEU A 110 -0.69 -11.70 -32.67
C LEU A 110 0.28 -11.02 -31.70
N TRP A 111 1.25 -10.26 -32.22
CA TRP A 111 2.24 -9.58 -31.38
C TRP A 111 1.58 -8.58 -30.41
N LEU A 112 0.51 -7.89 -30.84
CA LEU A 112 -0.17 -6.89 -30.01
C LEU A 112 -0.96 -7.58 -28.89
N PHE A 113 -1.59 -8.71 -29.19
CA PHE A 113 -2.22 -9.57 -28.17
C PHE A 113 -1.19 -10.05 -27.13
N GLN A 114 -0.02 -10.53 -27.58
CA GLN A 114 1.05 -10.95 -26.66
C GLN A 114 1.55 -9.78 -25.80
N CYS A 115 1.66 -8.56 -26.35
CA CYS A 115 1.99 -7.37 -25.57
C CYS A 115 0.94 -7.07 -24.47
N LYS A 116 -0.36 -7.23 -24.75
CA LYS A 116 -1.43 -7.06 -23.76
C LYS A 116 -1.29 -8.08 -22.61
N VAL A 117 -1.04 -9.34 -22.95
CA VAL A 117 -0.79 -10.41 -21.97
C VAL A 117 0.43 -10.08 -21.10
N LEU A 118 1.55 -9.67 -21.73
CA LEU A 118 2.77 -9.29 -21.02
C LEU A 118 2.57 -8.07 -20.11
N LEU A 119 1.75 -7.09 -20.50
CA LEU A 119 1.44 -5.93 -19.66
C LEU A 119 0.74 -6.34 -18.37
N VAL A 120 -0.27 -7.21 -18.44
CA VAL A 120 -0.98 -7.73 -17.27
C VAL A 120 -0.05 -8.58 -16.40
N MET A 121 0.80 -9.40 -17.01
CA MET A 121 1.81 -10.16 -16.26
C MET A 121 2.80 -9.24 -15.56
N ALA A 122 3.24 -8.15 -16.19
CA ALA A 122 4.17 -7.19 -15.60
C ALA A 122 3.58 -6.49 -14.37
N THR A 123 2.28 -6.12 -14.39
CA THR A 123 1.61 -5.52 -13.23
C THR A 123 1.43 -6.50 -12.09
N LEU A 124 1.11 -7.77 -12.40
CA LEU A 124 1.05 -8.86 -11.41
C LEU A 124 2.42 -9.16 -10.81
N LEU A 125 3.47 -9.20 -11.63
CA LEU A 125 4.84 -9.46 -11.17
C LEU A 125 5.34 -8.36 -10.24
N ARG A 126 5.04 -7.09 -10.57
CA ARG A 126 5.33 -5.97 -9.66
C ARG A 126 4.59 -6.13 -8.33
N GLY A 127 3.30 -6.45 -8.36
CA GLY A 127 2.53 -6.72 -7.14
C GLY A 127 3.10 -7.88 -6.31
N LEU A 128 3.46 -8.99 -6.97
CA LEU A 128 4.07 -10.15 -6.35
C LEU A 128 5.39 -9.80 -5.64
N SER A 129 6.25 -9.03 -6.30
CA SER A 129 7.51 -8.56 -5.71
C SER A 129 7.27 -7.73 -4.45
N GLU A 130 6.28 -6.83 -4.46
CA GLU A 130 5.91 -6.02 -3.29
C GLU A 130 5.36 -6.88 -2.14
N PHE A 131 4.57 -7.91 -2.43
CA PHE A 131 4.09 -8.84 -1.39
C PHE A 131 5.24 -9.65 -0.77
N ILE A 132 6.18 -10.14 -1.57
CA ILE A 132 7.38 -10.85 -1.09
C ILE A 132 8.20 -9.92 -0.18
N TRP A 133 8.39 -8.67 -0.62
CA TRP A 133 9.14 -7.68 0.14
C TRP A 133 8.42 -7.31 1.45
N ALA A 134 7.10 -7.11 1.40
CA ALA A 134 6.28 -6.86 2.59
C ALA A 134 6.40 -7.99 3.61
N VAL A 135 6.24 -9.25 3.21
CA VAL A 135 6.37 -10.42 4.11
C VAL A 135 7.74 -10.43 4.78
N ARG A 136 8.81 -10.17 4.02
CA ARG A 136 10.17 -10.12 4.57
C ARG A 136 10.33 -8.99 5.59
N GLN A 137 9.86 -7.79 5.27
CA GLN A 137 9.93 -6.63 6.18
C GLN A 137 9.08 -6.84 7.45
N ILE A 138 7.90 -7.46 7.35
CA ILE A 138 7.08 -7.79 8.52
C ILE A 138 7.80 -8.80 9.42
N ASN A 139 8.45 -9.83 8.84
CA ASN A 139 9.24 -10.78 9.62
C ASN A 139 10.42 -10.13 10.34
N TYR A 140 11.09 -9.15 9.72
CA TYR A 140 12.13 -8.37 10.41
C TYR A 140 11.55 -7.57 11.58
N CYS A 141 10.40 -6.94 11.38
CA CYS A 141 9.70 -6.23 12.45
C CYS A 141 9.30 -7.19 13.58
N LEU A 142 8.82 -8.39 13.26
CA LEU A 142 8.42 -9.39 14.24
C LEU A 142 9.61 -9.90 15.07
N ALA A 143 10.74 -10.14 14.42
CA ALA A 143 11.99 -10.49 15.10
C ALA A 143 12.48 -9.36 16.01
N ALA A 144 12.41 -8.11 15.55
CA ALA A 144 12.80 -6.94 16.34
C ALA A 144 11.86 -6.71 17.54
N ILE A 145 10.55 -6.94 17.35
CA ILE A 145 9.57 -6.95 18.44
C ILE A 145 9.98 -8.05 19.43
N GLY A 146 10.24 -9.29 18.99
CA GLY A 146 10.66 -10.41 19.85
C GLY A 146 11.99 -10.24 20.56
N ALA A 147 12.89 -9.42 20.02
CA ALA A 147 14.15 -9.05 20.65
C ALA A 147 14.05 -7.82 21.57
N SER A 148 12.85 -7.23 21.72
CA SER A 148 12.68 -6.06 22.57
C SER A 148 12.93 -6.41 24.06
N PRO A 149 13.61 -5.52 24.80
CA PRO A 149 14.00 -5.80 26.19
C PRO A 149 12.78 -5.95 27.09
N SER A 150 12.92 -6.80 28.09
CA SER A 150 11.89 -7.00 29.10
C SER A 150 11.62 -5.70 29.86
N ARG A 151 10.47 -5.61 30.53
CA ARG A 151 10.07 -4.40 31.27
C ARG A 151 10.99 -4.09 32.44
N ASP A 152 11.54 -5.14 33.05
CA ASP A 152 12.39 -5.06 34.24
C ASP A 152 13.81 -4.59 33.89
N GLU A 153 14.14 -4.54 32.60
CA GLU A 153 15.40 -4.00 32.10
C GLU A 153 15.29 -2.50 31.78
N ALA A 154 16.33 -1.74 32.15
CA ALA A 154 16.45 -0.34 31.78
C ALA A 154 16.51 -0.22 30.24
N ARG A 155 15.58 0.54 29.65
CA ARG A 155 15.44 0.67 28.19
C ARG A 155 14.97 2.05 27.77
N ASP A 156 15.51 2.53 26.65
CA ASP A 156 15.03 3.73 25.99
C ASP A 156 13.84 3.40 25.08
N ILE A 157 12.63 3.61 25.61
CA ILE A 157 11.37 3.34 24.89
C ILE A 157 11.29 4.17 23.60
N ALA A 158 11.81 5.41 23.60
CA ALA A 158 11.73 6.30 22.44
C ALA A 158 12.64 5.80 21.30
N ALA A 159 13.86 5.38 21.62
CA ALA A 159 14.79 4.82 20.65
C ALA A 159 14.26 3.51 20.03
N TRP A 160 13.75 2.59 20.85
CA TRP A 160 13.14 1.35 20.36
C TRP A 160 11.89 1.60 19.52
N THR A 161 11.01 2.49 19.96
CA THR A 161 9.82 2.89 19.19
C THR A 161 10.20 3.42 17.80
N HIS A 162 11.24 4.25 17.74
CA HIS A 162 11.73 4.78 16.47
C HIS A 162 12.27 3.67 15.56
N ALA A 163 13.12 2.78 16.08
CA ALA A 163 13.70 1.67 15.33
C ALA A 163 12.62 0.73 14.77
N LEU A 164 11.64 0.33 15.59
CA LEU A 164 10.51 -0.50 15.15
C LEU A 164 9.65 0.21 14.10
N SER A 165 9.45 1.52 14.25
CA SER A 165 8.70 2.33 13.28
C SER A 165 9.37 2.38 11.90
N LEU A 166 10.70 2.32 11.85
CA LEU A 166 11.45 2.26 10.58
C LEU A 166 11.27 0.92 9.86
N MET A 167 10.82 -0.13 10.54
CA MET A 167 10.55 -1.45 9.94
C MET A 167 9.07 -1.60 9.56
N ILE A 168 8.14 -1.28 10.46
CA ILE A 168 6.70 -1.51 10.26
C ILE A 168 6.09 -0.61 9.17
N ASN A 169 6.55 0.64 9.07
CA ASN A 169 6.01 1.60 8.10
C ASN A 169 6.29 1.21 6.65
N PRO A 170 7.54 0.93 6.24
CA PRO A 170 7.79 0.45 4.90
C PRO A 170 7.14 -0.93 4.67
N ALA A 171 7.12 -1.83 5.65
CA ALA A 171 6.45 -3.13 5.54
C ALA A 171 4.98 -3.02 5.09
N LEU A 172 4.18 -2.22 5.82
CA LEU A 172 2.76 -2.04 5.52
C LEU A 172 2.53 -1.15 4.29
N ARG A 173 3.51 -0.31 3.92
CA ARG A 173 3.49 0.43 2.65
C ARG A 173 3.68 -0.52 1.46
N SER A 174 4.66 -1.41 1.50
CA SER A 174 4.90 -2.44 0.46
C SER A 174 3.66 -3.33 0.30
N PHE A 175 3.03 -3.74 1.41
CA PHE A 175 1.77 -4.49 1.35
C PHE A 175 0.67 -3.70 0.62
N SER A 176 0.50 -2.42 0.95
CA SER A 176 -0.49 -1.55 0.29
C SER A 176 -0.17 -1.31 -1.19
N GLN A 177 1.11 -1.25 -1.57
CA GLN A 177 1.55 -1.16 -2.96
C GLN A 177 1.24 -2.45 -3.73
N GLY A 178 1.45 -3.62 -3.13
CA GLY A 178 1.04 -4.91 -3.69
C GLY A 178 -0.45 -4.94 -3.98
N VAL A 179 -1.30 -4.52 -3.02
CA VAL A 179 -2.76 -4.43 -3.24
C VAL A 179 -3.11 -3.43 -4.35
N ARG A 180 -2.38 -2.31 -4.45
CA ARG A 180 -2.60 -1.30 -5.48
C ARG A 180 -2.33 -1.82 -6.88
N SER A 181 -1.37 -2.73 -7.06
CA SER A 181 -1.05 -3.25 -8.39
C SER A 181 -2.25 -3.94 -9.05
N TYR A 182 -3.18 -4.52 -8.27
CA TYR A 182 -4.40 -5.15 -8.80
C TYR A 182 -5.29 -4.18 -9.57
N TYR A 183 -5.41 -2.92 -9.14
CA TYR A 183 -6.21 -1.92 -9.86
C TYR A 183 -5.63 -1.65 -11.26
N PHE A 184 -4.30 -1.68 -11.38
CA PHE A 184 -3.61 -1.54 -12.65
C PHE A 184 -3.64 -2.83 -13.48
N THR A 185 -3.57 -4.00 -12.85
CA THR A 185 -3.79 -5.30 -13.51
C THR A 185 -5.18 -5.39 -14.13
N VAL A 186 -6.22 -5.00 -13.40
CA VAL A 186 -7.59 -4.95 -13.92
C VAL A 186 -7.67 -3.97 -15.07
N ALA A 187 -7.10 -2.76 -14.93
CA ALA A 187 -7.09 -1.79 -16.02
C ALA A 187 -6.38 -2.34 -17.27
N ALA A 188 -5.21 -2.97 -17.12
CA ALA A 188 -4.50 -3.63 -18.22
C ALA A 188 -5.32 -4.76 -18.85
N ALA A 189 -6.08 -5.53 -18.07
CA ALA A 189 -6.95 -6.58 -18.58
C ALA A 189 -8.13 -6.00 -19.40
N LEU A 190 -8.66 -4.83 -19.05
CA LEU A 190 -9.69 -4.16 -19.86
C LEU A 190 -9.18 -3.72 -21.24
N TRP A 191 -7.87 -3.69 -21.47
CA TRP A 191 -7.32 -3.42 -22.81
C TRP A 191 -7.64 -4.50 -23.84
N PHE A 192 -7.99 -5.71 -23.42
CA PHE A 192 -8.50 -6.74 -24.32
C PHE A 192 -9.84 -6.38 -24.98
N LEU A 193 -10.62 -5.47 -24.38
CA LEU A 193 -11.88 -4.94 -24.93
C LEU A 193 -11.69 -3.75 -25.88
N GLY A 194 -10.44 -3.31 -26.07
CA GLY A 194 -10.08 -2.18 -26.93
C GLY A 194 -9.62 -0.93 -26.16
N PRO A 195 -9.18 0.11 -26.88
CA PRO A 195 -8.50 1.28 -26.27
C PRO A 195 -9.42 2.19 -25.45
N ILE A 196 -10.71 2.28 -25.80
CA ILE A 196 -11.68 3.09 -25.02
C ILE A 196 -11.89 2.46 -23.65
N ALA A 197 -12.12 1.15 -23.59
CA ALA A 197 -12.26 0.41 -22.34
C ALA A 197 -10.99 0.54 -21.47
N PHE A 198 -9.83 0.49 -22.10
CA PHE A 198 -8.55 0.70 -21.41
C PHE A 198 -8.45 2.09 -20.78
N LEU A 199 -8.77 3.14 -21.53
CA LEU A 199 -8.69 4.53 -21.07
C LEU A 199 -9.69 4.79 -19.92
N VAL A 200 -10.92 4.29 -20.04
CA VAL A 200 -11.92 4.34 -18.97
C VAL A 200 -11.43 3.60 -17.73
N ALA A 201 -10.79 2.43 -17.91
CA ALA A 201 -10.27 1.67 -16.79
C ALA A 201 -9.08 2.35 -16.10
N ILE A 202 -8.19 3.03 -16.83
CA ILE A 202 -7.11 3.84 -16.25
C ILE A 202 -7.69 4.96 -15.39
N ILE A 203 -8.60 5.75 -15.96
CA ILE A 203 -9.24 6.87 -15.25
C ILE A 203 -10.04 6.35 -14.05
N GLY A 204 -10.79 5.27 -14.22
CA GLY A 204 -11.56 4.63 -13.16
C GLY A 204 -10.68 4.11 -12.03
N SER A 205 -9.58 3.43 -12.33
CA SER A 205 -8.62 2.93 -11.33
C SER A 205 -7.95 4.07 -10.56
N VAL A 206 -7.49 5.12 -11.25
CA VAL A 206 -6.90 6.31 -10.61
C VAL A 206 -7.95 7.04 -9.77
N GLY A 207 -9.14 7.27 -10.31
CA GLY A 207 -10.24 7.94 -9.61
C GLY A 207 -10.69 7.19 -8.37
N LEU A 208 -10.81 5.86 -8.46
CA LEU A 208 -11.17 5.00 -7.33
C LEU A 208 -10.08 5.01 -6.24
N LEU A 209 -8.81 4.98 -6.63
CA LEU A 209 -7.68 5.08 -5.69
C LEU A 209 -7.69 6.42 -4.96
N VAL A 210 -7.84 7.52 -5.71
CA VAL A 210 -7.90 8.88 -5.15
C VAL A 210 -9.10 9.04 -4.21
N TRP A 211 -10.26 8.52 -4.61
CA TRP A 211 -11.48 8.53 -3.79
C TRP A 211 -11.32 7.74 -2.49
N ARG A 212 -10.84 6.49 -2.57
CA ARG A 212 -10.59 5.65 -1.39
C ARG A 212 -9.56 6.28 -0.43
N HIS A 213 -8.55 6.95 -0.97
CA HIS A 213 -7.48 7.53 -0.17
C HIS A 213 -7.87 8.86 0.49
N SER A 214 -8.77 9.65 -0.11
CA SER A 214 -9.02 11.05 0.32
C SER A 214 -10.43 11.32 0.84
N TRP A 215 -11.40 10.47 0.51
CA TRP A 215 -12.82 10.70 0.80
C TRP A 215 -13.55 9.52 1.47
N SER A 216 -12.83 8.46 1.85
CA SER A 216 -13.44 7.36 2.59
C SER A 216 -13.75 7.77 4.04
N ASP A 217 -14.85 7.28 4.59
CA ASP A 217 -15.18 7.48 6.01
C ASP A 217 -14.10 6.88 6.94
N THR A 218 -13.36 5.87 6.44
CA THR A 218 -12.18 5.33 7.10
C THR A 218 -11.08 6.36 7.28
N ALA A 219 -10.86 7.26 6.29
CA ALA A 219 -9.89 8.33 6.43
C ALA A 219 -10.28 9.30 7.55
N LYS A 220 -11.57 9.64 7.68
CA LYS A 220 -12.07 10.44 8.81
C LYS A 220 -11.84 9.73 10.14
N GLY A 221 -12.14 8.44 10.23
CA GLY A 221 -11.90 7.65 11.45
C GLY A 221 -10.42 7.60 11.85
N VAL A 222 -9.52 7.44 10.87
CA VAL A 222 -8.07 7.49 11.09
C VAL A 222 -7.61 8.87 11.57
N MET A 223 -8.16 9.95 11.02
CA MET A 223 -7.88 11.30 11.49
C MET A 223 -8.34 11.52 12.94
N GLU A 224 -9.52 11.02 13.33
CA GLU A 224 -10.00 11.13 14.71
C GLU A 224 -9.10 10.36 15.69
N VAL A 225 -8.69 9.13 15.35
CA VAL A 225 -7.73 8.37 16.16
C VAL A 225 -6.40 9.12 16.28
N ARG A 226 -5.91 9.71 15.19
CA ARG A 226 -4.69 10.52 15.22
C ARG A 226 -4.85 11.73 16.16
N LYS A 227 -5.96 12.45 16.13
CA LYS A 227 -6.20 13.60 17.02
C LYS A 227 -6.12 13.19 18.49
N LEU A 228 -6.76 12.07 18.85
CA LEU A 228 -6.69 11.54 20.23
C LEU A 228 -5.25 11.17 20.64
N LEU A 229 -4.45 10.66 19.70
CA LEU A 229 -3.03 10.37 19.95
C LEU A 229 -2.17 11.64 20.07
N ASP A 230 -2.46 12.67 19.27
CA ASP A 230 -1.76 13.96 19.31
C ASP A 230 -2.12 14.72 20.63
N GLU A 231 -3.38 14.66 21.09
CA GLU A 231 -3.83 15.26 22.37
C GLU A 231 -3.26 14.56 23.61
N SER A 232 -3.13 13.23 23.58
CA SER A 232 -2.59 12.45 24.70
C SER A 232 -1.06 12.47 24.82
N ASN A 233 -0.37 12.96 23.78
CA ASN A 233 1.09 13.03 23.76
C ASN A 233 1.57 14.22 22.89
N PRO A 234 1.45 15.46 23.40
CA PRO A 234 1.74 16.66 22.61
C PRO A 234 3.18 16.63 22.09
N PRO A 235 3.42 17.13 20.87
CA PRO A 235 4.77 17.20 20.32
C PRO A 235 5.65 18.00 21.29
N ALA A 236 6.83 17.47 21.59
CA ALA A 236 7.78 18.03 22.57
C ALA A 236 8.17 19.52 22.35
N ALA A 237 7.75 20.12 21.24
CA ALA A 237 7.93 21.53 20.92
C ALA A 237 6.90 22.48 21.58
N GLU A 238 5.77 21.97 22.09
CA GLU A 238 4.69 22.79 22.70
C GLU A 238 4.62 22.67 24.23
N ALA A 239 5.50 21.89 24.86
CA ALA A 239 5.67 21.89 26.31
C ALA A 239 6.47 23.12 26.75
N GLU A 240 5.86 24.31 26.63
CA GLU A 240 6.32 25.53 27.30
C GLU A 240 6.27 25.29 28.83
N PRO A 241 7.27 25.76 29.61
CA PRO A 241 7.41 25.38 31.01
C PRO A 241 6.40 26.12 31.89
N ALA A 242 5.20 25.57 32.00
CA ALA A 242 4.19 26.03 32.94
C ALA A 242 4.47 25.49 34.36
N ALA A 243 5.57 25.91 34.99
CA ALA A 243 5.74 25.96 36.45
C ALA A 243 7.16 26.41 36.84
N ALA A 244 7.38 27.71 37.08
CA ALA A 244 8.41 28.16 38.03
C ALA A 244 8.37 29.67 38.37
N ILE A 245 7.22 30.32 38.64
CA ILE A 245 7.25 31.54 39.47
C ILE A 245 5.97 31.65 40.32
N SER A 246 6.04 31.15 41.57
CA SER A 246 5.51 31.85 42.75
C SER A 246 5.75 31.01 44.00
N SER A 247 6.81 31.33 44.75
CA SER A 247 6.81 31.14 46.19
C SER A 247 7.09 32.51 46.85
N PRO A 248 6.53 32.76 48.04
CA PRO A 248 6.35 34.11 48.57
C PRO A 248 7.63 34.60 49.24
N VAL A 249 8.04 35.83 48.93
CA VAL A 249 9.04 36.54 49.71
C VAL A 249 8.41 36.92 51.04
N ALA A 250 8.78 36.18 52.09
CA ALA A 250 8.69 36.65 53.46
C ALA A 250 9.74 37.75 53.66
N ASN A 251 9.30 38.96 53.99
CA ASN A 251 10.07 40.01 54.63
C ASN A 251 9.10 41.12 55.09
N ILE A 252 8.61 41.03 56.33
CA ILE A 252 8.63 42.04 57.40
C ILE A 252 8.59 41.28 58.72
#